data_AF-A0A258W4R6-F1
#
_entry.id   AF-A0A258W4R6-F1
#
_cell.length_a   1.000
_cell.length_b   1.000
_cell.length_c   1.000
_cell.angle_alpha   90.00
_cell.angle_beta   90.00
_cell.angle_gamma   90.00
#
_symmetry.space_group_name_H-M   'P 1'
#
loop_
_entity.id
_entity.type
_entity.pdbx_description
1 polymer ?
#
loop_
_entity_poly.entity_id
_entity_poly.type
_entity_poly.pdbx_seq_one_letter_code
_entity_poly.pdbx_strand_id
1 'polypeptide(L)'
;MTKSQIFFMILIGVLTQATTSFGYSRPEDCQYQITHRDNLQFSMQYQSDRAECWHSIHPMNGYEDMVYRSFLVSSDGMFFVFNSYGQGSDAKTTGARTYYFFPREFYTYGVTLADHQVSVKVNSKLTFDFESNNLYPLNNANIVFKNYTSINPKNAGGVEVLRYNGVYLDTGFMMGKPANSVPTLKSMFKNQFGQKCSIVNQTLFDYKDGDAILKNDIVLHRIVAAQCPTFKWVD
;
A
#
# COMPACT_ATOMS: atom_id res chain seq x y z
N MET A 1 -3.66 -43.43 -55.37
CA MET A 1 -4.21 -42.06 -55.27
C MET A 1 -5.53 -42.12 -54.49
N THR A 2 -5.83 -41.06 -53.73
CA THR A 2 -7.07 -40.72 -52.99
C THR A 2 -7.31 -41.23 -51.56
N LYS A 3 -7.12 -40.28 -50.61
CA LYS A 3 -8.09 -39.73 -49.64
C LYS A 3 -8.67 -40.61 -48.49
N SER A 4 -8.37 -40.13 -47.28
CA SER A 4 -9.32 -39.77 -46.20
C SER A 4 -9.47 -40.70 -44.99
N GLN A 5 -9.32 -40.09 -43.81
CA GLN A 5 -10.00 -40.28 -42.50
C GLN A 5 -8.97 -40.07 -41.37
N ILE A 6 -8.64 -38.84 -41.00
CA ILE A 6 -9.30 -38.02 -39.95
C ILE A 6 -9.67 -38.88 -38.73
N PHE A 7 -8.76 -38.97 -37.77
CA PHE A 7 -9.08 -39.33 -36.40
C PHE A 7 -8.90 -38.11 -35.50
N PHE A 8 -9.97 -37.84 -34.77
CA PHE A 8 -10.28 -36.66 -34.00
C PHE A 8 -9.45 -36.66 -32.70
N MET A 9 -8.36 -35.90 -32.61
CA MET A 9 -7.75 -35.56 -31.32
C MET A 9 -8.52 -34.39 -30.72
N ILE A 10 -9.35 -34.70 -29.72
CA ILE A 10 -9.96 -33.72 -28.83
C ILE A 10 -8.83 -33.07 -28.03
N LEU A 11 -8.37 -31.91 -28.49
CA LEU A 11 -7.51 -31.02 -27.74
C LEU A 11 -8.39 -30.37 -26.66
N ILE A 12 -8.43 -30.97 -25.46
CA ILE A 12 -8.95 -30.30 -24.27
C ILE A 12 -7.96 -29.18 -23.96
N GLY A 13 -8.20 -28.03 -24.56
CA GLY A 13 -7.57 -26.78 -24.17
C GLY A 13 -8.02 -26.46 -22.75
N VAL A 14 -7.21 -26.84 -21.78
CA VAL A 14 -7.27 -26.25 -20.44
C VAL A 14 -6.93 -24.78 -20.64
N LEU A 15 -7.97 -23.94 -20.71
CA LEU A 15 -7.87 -22.51 -20.47
C LEU A 15 -7.44 -22.36 -19.02
N THR A 16 -6.13 -22.45 -18.77
CA THR A 16 -5.54 -21.84 -17.59
C THR A 16 -5.79 -20.35 -17.76
N GLN A 17 -6.83 -19.85 -17.08
CA GLN A 17 -6.85 -18.44 -16.75
C GLN A 17 -5.64 -18.22 -15.85
N ALA A 18 -4.51 -17.92 -16.46
CA ALA A 18 -3.45 -17.23 -15.77
C ALA A 18 -4.11 -15.95 -15.28
N THR A 19 -4.46 -15.93 -13.99
CA THR A 19 -4.72 -14.69 -13.29
C THR A 19 -3.41 -13.92 -13.40
N THR A 20 -3.27 -13.09 -14.43
CA THR A 20 -2.17 -12.16 -14.53
C THR A 20 -2.34 -11.23 -13.35
N SER A 21 -1.59 -11.49 -12.29
CA SER A 21 -1.32 -10.46 -11.30
C SER A 21 -0.80 -9.28 -12.11
N PHE A 22 -1.54 -8.18 -12.13
CA PHE A 22 -1.06 -6.95 -12.71
C PHE A 22 0.03 -6.47 -11.76
N GLY A 23 1.27 -6.88 -12.05
CA GLY A 23 2.43 -6.36 -11.34
C GLY A 23 2.58 -4.90 -11.67
N TYR A 24 2.57 -4.04 -10.65
CA TYR A 24 2.86 -2.62 -10.81
C TYR A 24 4.37 -2.36 -10.89
N SER A 25 5.20 -3.39 -10.85
CA SER A 25 6.65 -3.30 -10.98
C SER A 25 7.22 -4.59 -11.55
N ARG A 26 8.47 -4.55 -11.98
CA ARG A 26 9.25 -5.72 -12.37
C ARG A 26 10.46 -5.90 -11.45
N PRO A 27 11.04 -7.11 -11.34
CA PRO A 27 12.22 -7.32 -10.51
C PRO A 27 13.37 -6.34 -10.84
N GLU A 28 13.55 -5.99 -12.12
CA GLU A 28 14.56 -5.04 -12.55
C GLU A 28 14.40 -3.64 -11.96
N ASP A 29 13.16 -3.20 -11.72
CA ASP A 29 12.82 -1.89 -11.15
C ASP A 29 13.06 -1.84 -9.63
N CYS A 30 13.15 -3.00 -8.98
CA CYS A 30 13.17 -3.15 -7.53
C CYS A 30 14.46 -3.85 -7.05
N GLN A 31 15.63 -3.40 -7.51
CA GLN A 31 16.91 -3.95 -7.07
C GLN A 31 17.01 -3.90 -5.54
N TYR A 32 17.39 -5.02 -4.94
CA TYR A 32 17.55 -5.07 -3.48
C TYR A 32 18.57 -4.03 -3.04
N GLN A 33 18.14 -3.14 -2.15
CA GLN A 33 18.98 -2.08 -1.60
C GLN A 33 18.71 -1.98 -0.11
N ILE A 34 19.77 -1.83 0.67
CA ILE A 34 19.69 -1.37 2.05
C ILE A 34 20.62 -0.17 2.17
N THR A 35 20.14 0.91 2.77
CA THR A 35 20.93 2.08 3.07
C THR A 35 20.63 2.55 4.48
N HIS A 36 21.68 2.99 5.17
CA HIS A 36 21.59 3.53 6.51
C HIS A 36 21.90 5.01 6.48
N ARG A 37 21.16 5.79 7.27
CA ARG A 37 21.47 7.19 7.53
C ARG A 37 21.04 7.52 8.95
N ASP A 38 21.97 8.01 9.75
CA ASP A 38 21.78 8.28 11.18
C ASP A 38 21.21 7.04 11.89
N ASN A 39 20.01 7.16 12.48
CA ASN A 39 19.30 6.06 13.13
C ASN A 39 18.25 5.39 12.22
N LEU A 40 18.28 5.62 10.91
CA LEU A 40 17.29 5.05 9.98
C LEU A 40 17.89 3.99 9.08
N GLN A 41 17.11 2.95 8.84
CA GLN A 41 17.31 1.98 7.79
C GLN A 41 16.24 2.15 6.71
N PHE A 42 16.71 2.26 5.48
CA PHE A 42 15.91 2.24 4.26
C PHE A 42 16.19 0.94 3.55
N SER A 43 15.15 0.19 3.19
CA SER A 43 15.31 -0.99 2.36
C SER A 43 14.33 -0.99 1.19
N MET A 44 14.79 -1.52 0.06
CA MET A 44 13.97 -1.78 -1.12
C MET A 44 14.06 -3.26 -1.45
N GLN A 45 12.92 -3.90 -1.70
CA GLN A 45 12.84 -5.30 -2.09
C GLN A 45 11.69 -5.54 -3.06
N TYR A 46 11.87 -6.50 -3.98
CA TYR A 46 10.79 -6.98 -4.83
C TYR A 46 10.00 -8.09 -4.14
N GLN A 47 8.68 -7.99 -4.14
CA GLN A 47 7.78 -9.06 -3.72
C GLN A 47 7.24 -9.79 -4.94
N SER A 48 7.67 -11.03 -5.13
CA SER A 48 7.38 -11.81 -6.34
C SER A 48 5.94 -12.31 -6.43
N ASP A 49 5.29 -12.53 -5.30
CA ASP A 49 3.89 -12.97 -5.19
C ASP A 49 2.90 -11.88 -5.64
N ARG A 50 3.24 -10.61 -5.40
CA ARG A 50 2.42 -9.45 -5.76
C ARG A 50 2.96 -8.66 -6.96
N ALA A 51 4.19 -8.92 -7.35
CA ALA A 51 4.92 -8.16 -8.36
C ALA A 51 5.00 -6.65 -8.03
N GLU A 52 5.45 -6.37 -6.80
CA GLU A 52 5.54 -5.02 -6.22
C GLU A 52 6.94 -4.71 -5.66
N CYS A 53 7.42 -3.47 -5.83
CA CYS A 53 8.53 -2.94 -5.05
C CYS A 53 8.01 -2.52 -3.68
N TRP A 54 8.68 -2.93 -2.61
CA TRP A 54 8.42 -2.46 -1.25
C TRP A 54 9.60 -1.64 -0.76
N HIS A 55 9.32 -0.40 -0.35
CA HIS A 55 10.26 0.52 0.28
C HIS A 55 9.93 0.59 1.76
N SER A 56 10.78 0.01 2.60
CA SER A 56 10.60 0.02 4.05
C SER A 56 11.52 1.03 4.70
N ILE A 57 10.99 1.77 5.68
CA ILE A 57 11.70 2.81 6.41
C ILE A 57 11.43 2.62 7.89
N HIS A 58 12.47 2.37 8.67
CA HIS A 58 12.33 2.08 10.11
C HIS A 58 13.55 2.57 10.89
N PRO A 59 13.36 2.88 12.19
CA PRO A 59 14.47 3.23 13.06
C PRO A 59 15.29 1.98 13.39
N MET A 60 16.61 2.12 13.40
CA MET A 60 17.54 1.04 13.74
C MET A 60 17.52 0.75 15.24
N ASN A 61 17.36 1.75 16.09
CA ASN A 61 17.29 1.59 17.54
C ASN A 61 15.93 1.09 18.07
N GLY A 62 14.97 0.78 17.20
CA GLY A 62 13.64 0.32 17.63
C GLY A 62 13.66 -0.96 18.48
N TYR A 63 14.76 -1.72 18.49
CA TYR A 63 14.93 -2.91 19.32
C TYR A 63 15.16 -2.62 20.81
N GLU A 64 15.52 -1.38 21.20
CA GLU A 64 15.91 -1.07 22.58
C GLU A 64 14.73 -1.16 23.54
N ASP A 65 13.59 -0.57 23.19
CA ASP A 65 12.36 -0.58 23.98
C ASP A 65 11.15 -1.18 23.24
N MET A 66 11.32 -1.54 21.95
CA MET A 66 10.26 -1.97 21.05
C MET A 66 9.15 -0.91 20.89
N VAL A 67 9.47 0.37 21.09
CA VAL A 67 8.56 1.50 20.87
C VAL A 67 9.03 2.25 19.63
N TYR A 68 8.43 1.95 18.49
CA TYR A 68 8.83 2.59 17.23
C TYR A 68 7.67 2.69 16.25
N ARG A 69 7.84 3.59 15.28
CA ARG A 69 7.00 3.69 14.09
C ARG A 69 7.84 3.40 12.86
N SER A 70 7.31 2.58 11.97
CA SER A 70 7.92 2.31 10.67
C SER A 70 6.91 2.51 9.56
N PHE A 71 7.44 2.70 8.36
CA PHE A 71 6.68 2.96 7.16
C PHE A 71 7.05 1.96 6.09
N LEU A 72 6.06 1.60 5.28
CA LEU A 72 6.27 0.88 4.05
C LEU A 72 5.48 1.57 2.94
N VAL A 73 6.15 1.83 1.83
CA VAL A 73 5.55 2.33 0.60
C VAL A 73 5.71 1.25 -0.46
N SER A 74 4.64 0.91 -1.18
CA SER A 74 4.73 -0.01 -2.31
C SER A 74 4.68 0.73 -3.65
N SER A 75 5.12 0.05 -4.71
CA SER A 75 4.96 0.49 -6.09
C SER A 75 3.50 0.66 -6.53
N ASP A 76 2.55 -0.02 -5.88
CA ASP A 76 1.12 0.07 -6.22
C ASP A 76 0.39 1.20 -5.48
N GLY A 77 1.10 2.10 -4.79
CA GLY A 77 0.47 3.21 -4.07
C GLY A 77 0.02 2.89 -2.65
N MET A 78 0.37 1.73 -2.10
CA MET A 78 0.14 1.45 -0.68
C MET A 78 1.11 2.26 0.19
N PHE A 79 0.57 2.88 1.24
CA PHE A 79 1.33 3.46 2.32
C PHE A 79 0.88 2.82 3.63
N PHE A 80 1.77 2.05 4.23
CA PHE A 80 1.55 1.29 5.43
C PHE A 80 2.28 1.94 6.60
N VAL A 81 1.54 2.23 7.67
CA VAL A 81 2.07 2.81 8.90
C VAL A 81 1.99 1.75 9.98
N PHE A 82 3.13 1.26 10.43
CA PHE A 82 3.24 0.30 11.51
C PHE A 82 3.72 0.98 12.79
N ASN A 83 3.12 0.61 13.92
CA ASN A 83 3.54 1.06 15.23
C ASN A 83 3.75 -0.16 16.13
N SER A 84 4.87 -0.16 16.84
CA SER A 84 5.12 -0.98 18.01
C SER A 84 5.04 -0.10 19.26
N TYR A 85 4.32 -0.56 20.27
CA TYR A 85 4.02 0.17 21.51
C TYR A 85 4.75 -0.43 22.73
N GLY A 86 5.78 -1.24 22.49
CA GLY A 86 6.60 -1.89 23.51
C GLY A 86 6.55 -3.41 23.43
N GLN A 87 7.11 -4.03 24.48
CA GLN A 87 7.22 -5.49 24.61
C GLN A 87 5.87 -6.16 24.88
N GLY A 88 5.58 -7.26 24.19
CA GLY A 88 4.39 -8.07 24.42
C GLY A 88 3.90 -8.78 23.17
N SER A 89 2.68 -9.33 23.24
CA SER A 89 2.03 -9.96 22.10
C SER A 89 1.56 -8.91 21.08
N ASP A 90 1.76 -9.16 19.79
CA ASP A 90 1.33 -8.29 18.69
C ASP A 90 -0.09 -7.77 18.85
N ALA A 91 -1.03 -8.64 19.21
CA ALA A 91 -2.45 -8.31 19.42
C ALA A 91 -2.70 -7.11 20.36
N LYS A 92 -1.77 -6.83 21.28
CA LYS A 92 -1.85 -5.78 22.30
C LYS A 92 -0.81 -4.68 22.12
N THR A 93 0.32 -4.99 21.49
CA THR A 93 1.49 -4.10 21.45
C THR A 93 1.85 -3.62 20.06
N THR A 94 1.15 -4.05 19.01
CA THR A 94 1.33 -3.51 17.66
C THR A 94 0.03 -2.93 17.13
N GLY A 95 0.14 -2.06 16.13
CA GLY A 95 -1.01 -1.55 15.42
C GLY A 95 -0.62 -0.96 14.08
N ALA A 96 -1.55 -1.02 13.14
CA ALA A 96 -1.28 -0.61 11.76
C ALA A 96 -2.43 0.19 11.15
N ARG A 97 -2.07 1.08 10.23
CA ARG A 97 -3.01 1.78 9.35
C ARG A 97 -2.48 1.76 7.92
N THR A 98 -3.35 1.45 6.97
CA THR A 98 -3.00 1.34 5.56
C THR A 98 -3.76 2.38 4.76
N TYR A 99 -3.06 3.00 3.82
CA TYR A 99 -3.64 3.85 2.79
C TYR A 99 -3.30 3.28 1.42
N TYR A 100 -4.16 3.49 0.43
CA TYR A 100 -3.86 3.25 -0.98
C TYR A 100 -4.16 4.52 -1.77
N PHE A 101 -3.22 4.96 -2.59
CA PHE A 101 -3.34 6.20 -3.36
C PHE A 101 -3.46 5.91 -4.85
N PHE A 102 -4.29 6.69 -5.53
CA PHE A 102 -4.58 6.55 -6.96
C PHE A 102 -4.09 7.78 -7.73
N PRO A 103 -3.76 7.65 -9.03
CA PRO A 103 -3.88 6.43 -9.85
C PRO A 103 -2.75 5.43 -9.54
N ARG A 104 -2.97 4.15 -9.85
CA ARG A 104 -1.89 3.16 -9.81
C ARG A 104 -1.26 3.08 -11.20
N GLU A 105 0.05 3.29 -11.26
CA GLU A 105 0.83 3.33 -12.50
C GLU A 105 1.90 2.26 -12.45
N PHE A 106 2.44 1.86 -13.61
CA PHE A 106 3.66 1.06 -13.63
C PHE A 106 4.80 1.86 -13.01
N TYR A 107 5.43 1.26 -12.01
CA TYR A 107 6.52 1.84 -11.26
C TYR A 107 7.76 1.89 -12.12
N THR A 108 8.21 3.11 -12.39
CA THR A 108 9.42 3.44 -13.16
C THR A 108 10.32 4.40 -12.39
N TYR A 109 10.01 4.56 -11.10
CA TYR A 109 10.57 5.59 -10.24
C TYR A 109 11.54 4.98 -9.23
N GLY A 110 12.15 5.80 -8.39
CA GLY A 110 13.19 5.36 -7.46
C GLY A 110 13.10 6.09 -6.12
N VAL A 111 14.02 5.71 -5.23
CA VAL A 111 14.24 6.40 -3.95
C VAL A 111 15.33 7.45 -4.15
N THR A 112 15.09 8.67 -3.67
CA THR A 112 16.11 9.73 -3.60
C THR A 112 16.47 10.00 -2.14
N LEU A 113 17.77 10.05 -1.84
CA LEU A 113 18.31 10.30 -0.50
C LEU A 113 19.04 11.65 -0.47
N ALA A 114 18.49 12.65 0.20
CA ALA A 114 19.10 13.96 0.44
C ALA A 114 19.37 14.15 1.94
N ASP A 115 20.29 15.04 2.35
CA ASP A 115 20.86 15.07 3.72
C ASP A 115 19.86 14.89 4.87
N HIS A 116 18.68 15.51 4.81
CA HIS A 116 17.64 15.41 5.84
C HIS A 116 16.29 14.87 5.34
N GLN A 117 16.26 14.30 4.13
CA GLN A 117 15.03 13.90 3.48
C GLN A 117 15.20 12.62 2.65
N VAL A 118 14.20 11.75 2.73
CA VAL A 118 14.06 10.61 1.82
C VAL A 118 12.77 10.75 1.03
N SER A 119 12.88 10.62 -0.29
CA SER A 119 11.75 10.74 -1.20
C SER A 119 11.53 9.43 -1.92
N VAL A 120 10.33 8.88 -1.81
CA VAL A 120 9.85 7.71 -2.56
C VAL A 120 8.80 8.20 -3.54
N LYS A 121 9.16 8.28 -4.83
CA LYS A 121 8.21 8.64 -5.87
C LYS A 121 7.47 7.37 -6.30
N VAL A 122 6.16 7.36 -6.16
CA VAL A 122 5.32 6.18 -6.41
C VAL A 122 4.68 6.22 -7.78
N ASN A 123 4.15 7.39 -8.16
CA ASN A 123 3.52 7.60 -9.46
C ASN A 123 3.79 9.04 -9.95
N SER A 124 3.17 9.42 -11.07
CA SER A 124 3.28 10.76 -11.64
C SER A 124 2.85 11.91 -10.70
N LYS A 125 2.01 11.63 -9.69
CA LYS A 125 1.43 12.60 -8.76
C LYS A 125 1.91 12.50 -7.32
N LEU A 126 2.41 11.34 -6.91
CA LEU A 126 2.67 11.02 -5.53
C LEU A 126 4.14 10.76 -5.29
N THR A 127 4.72 11.64 -4.48
CA THR A 127 5.99 11.41 -3.81
C THR A 127 5.73 11.44 -2.31
N PHE A 128 6.18 10.41 -1.61
CA PHE A 128 6.27 10.44 -0.15
C PHE A 128 7.64 10.96 0.24
N ASP A 129 7.64 12.08 0.93
CA ASP A 129 8.82 12.68 1.51
C ASP A 129 8.86 12.35 3.01
N PHE A 130 10.01 11.97 3.54
CA PHE A 130 10.20 11.64 4.95
C PHE A 130 11.35 12.45 5.53
N GLU A 131 11.16 12.98 6.73
CA GLU A 131 12.24 13.60 7.50
C GLU A 131 13.13 12.50 8.11
N SER A 132 14.44 12.59 7.90
CA SER A 132 15.34 11.47 8.21
C SER A 132 15.81 11.39 9.67
N ASN A 133 15.65 12.42 10.49
CA ASN A 133 16.08 12.35 11.89
C ASN A 133 15.02 11.71 12.80
N ASN A 134 13.76 12.08 12.63
CA ASN A 134 12.65 11.66 13.51
C ASN A 134 11.65 10.74 12.81
N LEU A 135 11.85 10.45 11.53
CA LEU A 135 11.03 9.56 10.72
C LEU A 135 9.53 9.89 10.77
N TYR A 136 9.14 10.92 10.01
CA TYR A 136 7.73 11.22 9.76
C TYR A 136 7.52 11.70 8.32
N PRO A 137 6.35 11.42 7.72
CA PRO A 137 6.06 11.89 6.38
C PRO A 137 5.88 13.41 6.37
N LEU A 138 6.44 14.06 5.37
CA LEU A 138 6.40 15.50 5.16
C LEU A 138 5.22 15.89 4.27
N ASN A 139 4.73 17.09 4.49
CA ASN A 139 3.70 17.69 3.63
C ASN A 139 4.34 18.17 2.33
N ASN A 140 3.60 18.07 1.23
CA ASN A 140 3.96 18.68 -0.04
C ASN A 140 2.72 19.23 -0.76
N ALA A 141 2.89 19.64 -2.02
CA ALA A 141 1.81 20.23 -2.80
C ALA A 141 0.62 19.27 -3.01
N ASN A 142 0.89 17.96 -3.07
CA ASN A 142 -0.09 16.93 -3.42
C ASN A 142 -0.68 16.22 -2.22
N ILE A 143 0.03 16.14 -1.09
CA ILE A 143 -0.44 15.44 0.11
C ILE A 143 -0.14 16.23 1.39
N VAL A 144 -1.11 16.21 2.30
CA VAL A 144 -1.00 16.83 3.64
C VAL A 144 -1.32 15.78 4.68
N PHE A 145 -0.37 15.59 5.60
CA PHE A 145 -0.47 14.73 6.76
C PHE A 145 -0.63 15.54 8.05
N LYS A 146 -1.32 14.93 9.00
CA LYS A 146 -1.21 15.25 10.42
C LYS A 146 -0.37 14.17 11.08
N ASN A 147 0.79 14.57 11.60
CA ASN A 147 1.71 13.68 12.29
C ASN A 147 1.62 13.88 13.80
N TYR A 148 1.67 12.77 14.54
CA TYR A 148 1.81 12.76 15.98
C TYR A 148 3.19 12.19 16.32
N THR A 149 4.03 12.98 16.98
CA THR A 149 5.39 12.57 17.36
C THR A 149 5.38 11.49 18.44
N SER A 150 4.37 11.46 19.30
CA SER A 150 4.20 10.39 20.29
C SER A 150 3.78 9.08 19.61
N ILE A 151 4.33 7.97 20.09
CA ILE A 151 3.91 6.62 19.70
C ILE A 151 2.93 6.12 20.78
N ASN A 152 1.64 6.27 20.50
CA ASN A 152 0.58 6.00 21.46
C ASN A 152 -0.64 5.41 20.74
N PRO A 153 -1.22 4.28 21.20
CA PRO A 153 -2.35 3.65 20.51
C PRO A 153 -3.59 4.56 20.39
N LYS A 154 -3.69 5.63 21.21
CA LYS A 154 -4.79 6.61 21.16
C LYS A 154 -4.73 7.56 19.96
N ASN A 155 -3.63 7.61 19.20
CA ASN A 155 -3.48 8.52 18.06
C ASN A 155 -3.68 7.85 16.69
N ALA A 156 -4.36 6.70 16.66
CA ALA A 156 -4.77 6.00 15.44
C ALA A 156 -3.62 5.74 14.44
N GLY A 157 -2.46 5.34 14.96
CA GLY A 157 -1.26 5.04 14.18
C GLY A 157 -0.34 6.24 13.92
N GLY A 158 -0.70 7.42 14.44
CA GLY A 158 0.18 8.59 14.49
C GLY A 158 0.38 9.35 13.18
N VAL A 159 -0.25 8.89 12.10
CA VAL A 159 -0.25 9.55 10.79
C VAL A 159 -1.66 9.54 10.22
N GLU A 160 -2.18 10.72 9.92
CA GLU A 160 -3.49 10.91 9.28
C GLU A 160 -3.35 11.72 7.98
N VAL A 161 -3.88 11.20 6.88
CA VAL A 161 -3.97 11.94 5.62
C VAL A 161 -5.14 12.92 5.69
N LEU A 162 -4.84 14.21 5.76
CA LEU A 162 -5.83 15.28 5.79
C LEU A 162 -6.31 15.68 4.40
N ARG A 163 -5.40 15.67 3.41
CA ARG A 163 -5.69 16.05 2.03
C ARG A 163 -4.78 15.31 1.07
N TYR A 164 -5.33 14.90 -0.07
CA TYR A 164 -4.58 14.40 -1.23
C TYR A 164 -5.23 14.95 -2.51
N ASN A 165 -4.43 15.43 -3.46
CA ASN A 165 -4.87 15.92 -4.77
C ASN A 165 -5.16 14.74 -5.72
N GLY A 166 -6.14 13.91 -5.35
CA GLY A 166 -6.54 12.72 -6.08
C GLY A 166 -7.54 11.91 -5.26
N VAL A 167 -7.58 10.60 -5.49
CA VAL A 167 -8.35 9.64 -4.69
C VAL A 167 -7.41 8.82 -3.81
N TYR A 168 -7.81 8.56 -2.58
CA TYR A 168 -7.13 7.60 -1.70
C TYR A 168 -8.13 6.78 -0.90
N LEU A 169 -7.76 5.55 -0.58
CA LEU A 169 -8.47 4.63 0.28
C LEU A 169 -7.79 4.61 1.66
N ASP A 170 -8.54 4.86 2.72
CA ASP A 170 -8.09 4.77 4.10
C ASP A 170 -8.76 3.55 4.74
N THR A 171 -7.96 2.54 5.11
CA THR A 171 -8.49 1.29 5.67
C THR A 171 -8.81 1.40 7.15
N GLY A 172 -8.39 2.49 7.80
CA GLY A 172 -8.47 2.68 9.23
C GLY A 172 -7.30 2.07 10.00
N PHE A 173 -7.22 2.41 11.28
CA PHE A 173 -6.24 1.90 12.23
C PHE A 173 -6.82 0.73 13.04
N MET A 174 -6.03 -0.31 13.26
CA MET A 174 -6.39 -1.42 14.12
C MET A 174 -5.17 -1.94 14.90
N MET A 175 -5.40 -2.34 16.15
CA MET A 175 -4.40 -3.01 16.98
C MET A 175 -4.23 -4.48 16.56
N GLY A 176 -3.00 -4.98 16.62
CA GLY A 176 -2.64 -6.38 16.38
C GLY A 176 -2.55 -6.80 14.92
N LYS A 177 -3.23 -6.10 14.00
CA LYS A 177 -3.20 -6.39 12.56
C LYS A 177 -3.71 -5.20 11.73
N PRO A 178 -3.42 -5.18 10.42
CA PRO A 178 -3.97 -4.17 9.51
C PRO A 178 -5.50 -4.29 9.38
N ALA A 179 -6.21 -3.16 9.36
CA ALA A 179 -7.67 -3.17 9.28
C ALA A 179 -8.22 -3.76 7.96
N ASN A 180 -7.48 -3.63 6.85
CA ASN A 180 -7.81 -4.28 5.58
C ASN A 180 -7.73 -5.81 5.64
N SER A 181 -7.03 -6.39 6.61
CA SER A 181 -6.97 -7.85 6.81
C SER A 181 -8.26 -8.42 7.41
N VAL A 182 -9.23 -7.57 7.79
CA VAL A 182 -10.53 -7.99 8.34
C VAL A 182 -11.64 -7.76 7.32
N PRO A 183 -12.19 -8.82 6.69
CA PRO A 183 -13.16 -8.69 5.59
C PRO A 183 -14.43 -7.92 5.93
N THR A 184 -14.86 -7.96 7.19
CA THR A 184 -16.11 -7.35 7.65
C THR A 184 -15.99 -5.87 8.03
N LEU A 185 -14.77 -5.34 8.17
CA LEU A 185 -14.55 -3.92 8.41
C LEU A 185 -14.79 -3.10 7.13
N LYS A 186 -14.88 -1.78 7.28
CA LYS A 186 -15.05 -0.86 6.16
C LYS A 186 -13.81 -0.03 5.94
N SER A 187 -13.44 0.15 4.68
CA SER A 187 -12.49 1.16 4.24
C SER A 187 -13.23 2.37 3.67
N MET A 188 -12.54 3.51 3.60
CA MET A 188 -13.13 4.78 3.18
C MET A 188 -12.33 5.37 2.02
N PHE A 189 -12.93 5.40 0.83
CA PHE A 189 -12.42 6.26 -0.24
C PHE A 189 -12.68 7.72 0.11
N LYS A 190 -11.69 8.56 -0.17
CA LYS A 190 -11.70 10.00 0.02
C LYS A 190 -11.10 10.65 -1.23
N ASN A 191 -11.60 11.83 -1.60
CA ASN A 191 -11.06 12.57 -2.73
C ASN A 191 -10.76 14.04 -2.38
N GLN A 192 -10.12 14.74 -3.31
CA GLN A 192 -9.78 16.15 -3.20
C GLN A 192 -10.98 17.11 -2.99
N PHE A 193 -12.21 16.67 -3.29
CA PHE A 193 -13.43 17.45 -3.06
C PHE A 193 -14.02 17.23 -1.66
N GLY A 194 -13.33 16.48 -0.79
CA GLY A 194 -13.80 16.14 0.55
C GLY A 194 -14.92 15.10 0.58
N GLN A 195 -15.24 14.46 -0.56
CA GLN A 195 -16.24 13.41 -0.62
C GLN A 195 -15.68 12.14 0.03
N LYS A 196 -16.60 11.33 0.58
CA LYS A 196 -16.28 10.11 1.31
C LYS A 196 -17.18 8.99 0.82
N CYS A 197 -16.61 7.80 0.62
CA CYS A 197 -17.35 6.61 0.22
C CYS A 197 -16.87 5.41 1.05
N SER A 198 -17.77 4.87 1.88
CA SER A 198 -17.45 3.77 2.80
C SER A 198 -17.91 2.44 2.24
N ILE A 199 -16.98 1.49 2.09
CA ILE A 199 -17.21 0.19 1.47
C ILE A 199 -16.61 -0.91 2.34
N VAL A 200 -17.31 -2.04 2.45
CA VAL A 200 -16.83 -3.21 3.22
C VAL A 200 -15.62 -3.83 2.53
N ASN A 201 -14.61 -4.22 3.31
CA ASN A 201 -13.31 -4.69 2.82
C ASN A 201 -13.44 -5.92 1.91
N GLN A 202 -14.33 -6.88 2.21
CA GLN A 202 -14.58 -8.04 1.36
C GLN A 202 -15.02 -7.70 -0.08
N THR A 203 -15.52 -6.48 -0.31
CA THR A 203 -15.84 -6.01 -1.66
C THR A 203 -14.59 -5.51 -2.39
N LEU A 204 -13.64 -4.90 -1.67
CA LEU A 204 -12.47 -4.20 -2.21
C LEU A 204 -11.22 -5.09 -2.33
N PHE A 205 -11.08 -6.07 -1.45
CA PHE A 205 -9.89 -6.91 -1.34
C PHE A 205 -10.22 -8.36 -1.67
N ASP A 206 -9.29 -9.03 -2.35
CA ASP A 206 -9.23 -10.48 -2.44
C ASP A 206 -8.35 -11.01 -1.30
N TYR A 207 -8.79 -12.08 -0.64
CA TYR A 207 -8.08 -12.65 0.51
C TYR A 207 -7.41 -13.97 0.09
N LYS A 208 -6.08 -14.00 0.14
CA LYS A 208 -5.29 -15.18 -0.25
C LYS A 208 -4.17 -15.41 0.76
N ASP A 209 -4.08 -16.63 1.29
CA ASP A 209 -3.04 -17.02 2.25
C ASP A 209 -2.91 -16.08 3.48
N GLY A 210 -4.02 -15.46 3.88
CA GLY A 210 -4.06 -14.50 5.00
C GLY A 210 -3.84 -13.04 4.60
N ASP A 211 -3.45 -12.78 3.36
CA ASP A 211 -3.20 -11.45 2.83
C ASP A 211 -4.42 -10.81 2.18
N ALA A 212 -4.55 -9.50 2.33
CA ALA A 212 -5.54 -8.67 1.65
C ALA A 212 -4.91 -8.01 0.42
N ILE A 213 -5.34 -8.43 -0.77
CA ILE A 213 -4.85 -7.93 -2.06
C ILE A 213 -5.91 -6.98 -2.64
N LEU A 214 -5.55 -5.73 -2.89
CA LEU A 214 -6.48 -4.73 -3.41
C LEU A 214 -6.83 -5.05 -4.87
N LYS A 215 -8.13 -5.15 -5.17
CA LYS A 215 -8.62 -5.39 -6.54
C LYS A 215 -8.14 -4.30 -7.50
N ASN A 216 -8.05 -4.61 -8.79
CA ASN A 216 -7.60 -3.66 -9.82
C ASN A 216 -8.53 -2.44 -9.99
N ASP A 217 -8.01 -1.38 -10.61
CA ASP A 217 -8.68 -0.08 -10.72
C ASP A 217 -10.02 -0.16 -11.45
N ILE A 218 -10.14 -0.98 -12.51
CA ILE A 218 -11.39 -1.15 -13.25
C ILE A 218 -12.50 -1.68 -12.34
N VAL A 219 -12.18 -2.66 -11.49
CA VAL A 219 -13.12 -3.24 -10.55
C VAL A 219 -13.46 -2.26 -9.43
N LEU A 220 -12.47 -1.55 -8.89
CA LEU A 220 -12.67 -0.54 -7.85
C LEU A 220 -13.56 0.61 -8.33
N HIS A 221 -13.32 1.14 -9.54
CA HIS A 221 -14.13 2.21 -10.12
C HIS A 221 -15.60 1.78 -10.23
N ARG A 222 -15.85 0.55 -10.70
CA ARG A 222 -17.21 0.01 -10.81
C ARG A 222 -17.88 -0.11 -9.43
N ILE A 223 -17.15 -0.63 -8.44
CA ILE A 223 -17.64 -0.78 -7.07
C ILE A 223 -18.01 0.60 -6.49
N VAL A 224 -17.11 1.58 -6.60
CA VAL A 224 -17.34 2.93 -6.06
C VAL A 224 -18.48 3.64 -6.77
N ALA A 225 -18.56 3.56 -8.10
CA ALA A 225 -19.67 4.14 -8.86
C ALA A 225 -21.02 3.52 -8.47
N ALA A 226 -21.06 2.22 -8.19
CA ALA A 226 -22.29 1.53 -7.78
C ALA A 226 -22.71 1.86 -6.34
N GLN A 227 -21.76 1.89 -5.39
CA GLN A 227 -22.07 2.09 -3.97
C GLN A 227 -22.17 3.57 -3.58
N CYS A 228 -21.48 4.45 -4.30
CA CYS A 228 -21.39 5.87 -4.02
C CYS A 228 -21.52 6.69 -5.31
N PRO A 229 -22.72 6.78 -5.91
CA PRO A 229 -22.91 7.40 -7.24
C PRO A 229 -22.50 8.87 -7.31
N THR A 230 -22.44 9.57 -6.18
CA THR A 230 -22.03 10.98 -6.10
C THR A 230 -20.53 11.15 -5.90
N PHE A 231 -19.78 10.09 -5.61
CA PHE A 231 -18.33 10.13 -5.43
C PHE A 231 -17.64 10.33 -6.77
N LYS A 232 -16.91 11.43 -6.91
CA LYS A 232 -16.14 11.76 -8.11
C LYS A 232 -14.76 11.11 -8.00
N TRP A 233 -14.54 10.08 -8.82
CA TRP A 233 -13.19 9.54 -8.99
C TRP A 233 -12.38 10.47 -9.88
N VAL A 234 -11.23 10.93 -9.39
CA VAL A 234 -10.29 11.76 -10.15
C VAL A 234 -8.97 11.04 -10.14
N ASP A 235 -8.53 10.63 -11.32
CA ASP A 235 -7.19 10.12 -11.55
C ASP A 235 -6.19 11.25 -11.45
#